data_AF-A0A355UQ38-F1
#
_entry.id   AF-A0A355UQ38-F1
#
_cell.length_a   1.000
_cell.length_b   1.000
_cell.length_c   1.000
_cell.angle_alpha   90.00
_cell.angle_beta   90.00
_cell.angle_gamma   90.00
#
_symmetry.space_group_name_H-M   'P 1'
#
loop_
_entity.id
_entity.type
_entity.pdbx_description
1 polymer ?
#
loop_
_entity_poly.entity_id
_entity_poly.type
_entity_poly.pdbx_seq_one_letter_code
_entity_poly.pdbx_strand_id
1 'polypeptide(L)'
;MGELLRAEAAKLAKEKARLEREALSNRAKYLDGISGREPKLWAEMGSLIDTKLPKNYDQAVKLLVDLRDLDARTKGGDFQERLIALRSLHARKPSFIDRVAKARL
;
A
#
# COMPACT_ATOMS: atom_id res chain seq x y z
N MET A 1 -34.15 22.06 11.32
CA MET A 1 -33.62 20.68 11.18
C MET A 1 -32.51 20.53 10.12
N GLY A 2 -32.42 21.37 9.07
CA GLY A 2 -31.43 21.19 7.98
C GLY A 2 -30.00 21.73 8.23
N GLU A 3 -29.78 22.53 9.27
CA GLU A 3 -28.50 23.22 9.50
C GLU A 3 -27.47 22.39 10.27
N LEU A 4 -27.95 21.53 11.18
CA LEU A 4 -27.11 20.64 11.99
C LEU A 4 -26.41 19.58 11.13
N LEU A 5 -27.15 19.01 10.16
CA LEU A 5 -26.62 18.02 9.21
C LEU A 5 -25.47 18.58 8.34
N ARG A 6 -25.54 19.86 7.97
CA ARG A 6 -24.48 20.52 7.18
C ARG A 6 -23.23 20.82 8.01
N ALA A 7 -23.41 21.21 9.27
CA ALA A 7 -22.31 21.45 10.20
C ALA A 7 -21.56 20.17 10.56
N GLU A 8 -22.27 19.05 10.69
CA GLU A 8 -21.68 17.74 11.01
C GLU A 8 -20.91 17.15 9.82
N ALA A 9 -21.47 17.25 8.60
CA ALA A 9 -20.79 16.84 7.37
C ALA A 9 -19.51 17.66 7.11
N ALA A 10 -19.52 18.97 7.39
CA ALA A 10 -18.36 19.83 7.24
C ALA A 10 -17.24 19.51 8.26
N LYS A 11 -17.59 19.08 9.48
CA LYS A 11 -16.63 18.63 10.49
C LYS A 11 -16.00 17.30 10.12
N LEU A 12 -16.79 16.34 9.67
CA LEU A 12 -16.31 15.04 9.18
C LEU A 12 -15.40 15.18 7.96
N ALA A 13 -15.71 16.09 7.03
CA ALA A 13 -14.87 16.37 5.87
C ALA A 13 -13.54 17.04 6.25
N LYS A 14 -13.55 17.98 7.21
CA LYS A 14 -12.33 18.62 7.72
C LYS A 14 -11.43 17.65 8.49
N GLU A 15 -12.01 16.75 9.30
CA GLU A 15 -11.24 15.72 9.99
C GLU A 15 -10.61 14.72 9.01
N LYS A 16 -11.37 14.24 8.01
CA LYS A 16 -10.84 13.39 6.95
C LYS A 16 -9.69 14.06 6.20
N ALA A 17 -9.85 15.32 5.80
CA ALA A 17 -8.82 16.07 5.11
C ALA A 17 -7.55 16.32 5.98
N ARG A 18 -7.70 16.40 7.32
CA ARG A 18 -6.56 16.53 8.24
C ARG A 18 -5.79 15.22 8.39
N LEU A 19 -6.51 14.11 8.56
CA LEU A 19 -5.93 12.77 8.61
C LEU A 19 -5.22 12.41 7.30
N GLU A 20 -5.77 12.81 6.15
CA GLU A 20 -5.14 12.60 4.84
C GLU A 20 -3.82 13.38 4.68
N ARG A 21 -3.75 14.62 5.19
CA ARG A 21 -2.51 15.43 5.17
C ARG A 21 -1.44 14.89 6.11
N GLU A 22 -1.81 14.46 7.31
CA GLU A 22 -0.89 13.85 8.27
C GLU A 22 -0.37 12.49 7.74
N ALA A 23 -1.24 11.70 7.11
CA ALA A 23 -0.87 10.43 6.48
C ALA A 23 0.17 10.62 5.35
N LEU A 24 0.07 11.68 4.54
CA LEU A 24 1.02 11.96 3.46
C LEU A 24 2.42 12.32 3.99
N SER A 25 2.50 13.16 5.03
CA SER A 25 3.79 13.53 5.63
C SER A 25 4.45 12.36 6.35
N ASN A 26 3.65 11.56 7.09
CA ASN A 26 4.16 10.36 7.74
C ASN A 26 4.62 9.32 6.72
N ARG A 27 3.91 9.21 5.59
CA ARG A 27 4.28 8.33 4.47
C ARG A 27 5.62 8.72 3.87
N ALA A 28 5.91 10.01 3.67
CA ALA A 28 7.21 10.41 3.12
C ALA A 28 8.39 10.03 4.03
N LYS A 29 8.27 10.23 5.35
CA LYS A 29 9.29 9.85 6.35
C LYS A 29 9.41 8.34 6.50
N TYR A 30 8.29 7.64 6.47
CA TYR A 30 8.26 6.18 6.49
C TYR A 30 8.97 5.60 5.26
N LEU A 31 8.66 6.12 4.05
CA LEU A 31 9.33 5.75 2.81
C LEU A 31 10.84 6.03 2.88
N ASP A 32 11.25 7.16 3.45
CA ASP A 32 12.68 7.45 3.65
C ASP A 32 13.36 6.41 4.58
N GLY A 33 12.71 6.05 5.69
CA GLY A 33 13.25 5.07 6.64
C GLY A 33 13.27 3.62 6.15
N ILE A 34 12.47 3.29 5.14
CA ILE A 34 12.49 1.96 4.49
C ILE A 34 13.28 1.95 3.18
N SER A 35 13.75 3.11 2.71
CA SER A 35 14.63 3.22 1.55
C SER A 35 15.90 2.38 1.77
N GLY A 36 16.28 1.57 0.78
CA GLY A 36 17.39 0.61 0.90
C GLY A 36 17.06 -0.68 1.68
N ARG A 37 15.85 -0.80 2.26
CA ARG A 37 15.34 -2.05 2.84
C ARG A 37 14.40 -2.80 1.90
N GLU A 38 14.39 -2.45 0.61
CA GLU A 38 13.55 -3.08 -0.41
C GLU A 38 13.66 -4.62 -0.40
N PRO A 39 14.87 -5.23 -0.38
CA PRO A 39 14.98 -6.69 -0.33
C PRO A 39 14.30 -7.31 0.89
N LYS A 40 14.34 -6.63 2.04
CA LYS A 40 13.71 -7.08 3.28
C LYS A 40 12.18 -6.96 3.19
N LEU A 41 11.67 -5.86 2.63
CA LEU A 41 10.24 -5.67 2.40
C LEU A 41 9.67 -6.73 1.45
N TRP A 42 10.41 -7.06 0.38
CA TRP A 42 10.07 -8.15 -0.53
C TRP A 42 9.99 -9.51 0.20
N ALA A 43 10.95 -9.82 1.07
CA ALA A 43 10.93 -11.05 1.87
C ALA A 43 9.78 -11.11 2.89
N GLU A 44 9.51 -9.99 3.57
CA GLU A 44 8.41 -9.88 4.54
C GLU A 44 7.06 -10.04 3.86
N MET A 45 6.85 -9.39 2.72
CA MET A 45 5.64 -9.54 1.91
C MET A 45 5.48 -11.00 1.44
N GLY A 46 6.54 -11.67 0.98
CA GLY A 46 6.48 -13.10 0.64
C GLY A 46 6.01 -13.96 1.82
N SER A 47 6.53 -13.69 3.01
CA SER A 47 6.14 -14.36 4.25
C SER A 47 4.66 -14.11 4.59
N LEU A 48 4.18 -12.87 4.44
CA LEU A 48 2.77 -12.51 4.63
C LEU A 48 1.86 -13.25 3.64
N ILE A 49 2.26 -13.40 2.37
CA ILE A 49 1.47 -14.13 1.38
C ILE A 49 1.46 -15.65 1.67
N ASP A 50 2.54 -16.17 2.28
CA ASP A 50 2.64 -17.57 2.63
C ASP A 50 1.72 -17.96 3.80
N THR A 51 1.52 -17.07 4.77
CA THR A 51 0.59 -17.29 5.91
C THR A 51 -0.87 -17.53 5.50
N LYS A 52 -1.26 -17.23 4.25
CA LYS A 52 -2.61 -17.41 3.68
C LYS A 52 -3.74 -16.70 4.45
N LEU A 53 -3.42 -15.71 5.30
CA LEU A 53 -4.42 -14.95 6.03
C LEU A 53 -4.88 -13.73 5.22
N PRO A 54 -6.21 -13.46 5.15
CA PRO A 54 -6.72 -12.34 4.37
C PRO A 54 -6.17 -10.99 4.85
N LYS A 55 -6.03 -10.79 6.17
CA LYS A 55 -5.42 -9.59 6.75
C LYS A 55 -3.97 -9.40 6.30
N ASN A 56 -3.24 -10.49 6.11
CA ASN A 56 -1.84 -10.46 5.70
C ASN A 56 -1.70 -10.16 4.21
N TYR A 57 -2.69 -10.51 3.38
CA TYR A 57 -2.75 -10.04 2.00
C TYR A 57 -2.96 -8.52 1.91
N ASP A 58 -3.81 -7.95 2.76
CA ASP A 58 -3.99 -6.50 2.80
C ASP A 58 -2.70 -5.79 3.25
N GLN A 59 -1.93 -6.38 4.18
CA GLN A 59 -0.60 -5.88 4.55
C GLN A 59 0.42 -6.05 3.43
N ALA A 60 0.47 -7.20 2.75
CA ALA A 60 1.36 -7.45 1.63
C ALA A 60 1.13 -6.45 0.49
N VAL A 61 -0.13 -6.12 0.20
CA VAL A 61 -0.47 -5.11 -0.82
C VAL A 61 -0.03 -3.71 -0.40
N LYS A 62 -0.11 -3.35 0.90
CA LYS A 62 0.46 -2.07 1.39
C LYS A 62 1.97 -2.01 1.16
N LEU A 63 2.69 -3.08 1.50
CA LEU A 63 4.14 -3.16 1.26
C LEU A 63 4.49 -3.05 -0.23
N LEU A 64 3.70 -3.66 -1.12
CA LEU A 64 3.89 -3.51 -2.57
C LEU A 64 3.71 -2.06 -3.05
N VAL A 65 2.71 -1.35 -2.51
CA VAL A 65 2.52 0.07 -2.82
C VAL A 65 3.71 0.90 -2.32
N ASP A 66 4.19 0.62 -1.10
CA ASP A 66 5.36 1.31 -0.55
C ASP A 66 6.61 1.06 -1.41
N LEU A 67 6.84 -0.19 -1.82
CA LEU A 67 7.92 -0.57 -2.74
C LEU A 67 7.81 0.13 -4.10
N ARG A 68 6.60 0.28 -4.66
CA ARG A 68 6.38 1.05 -5.89
C ARG A 68 6.76 2.52 -5.70
N ASP A 69 6.36 3.11 -4.57
CA ASP A 69 6.69 4.51 -4.25
C ASP A 69 8.19 4.71 -4.03
N LEU A 70 8.92 3.71 -3.50
CA LEU A 70 10.38 3.72 -3.41
C LEU A 70 11.03 3.64 -4.79
N ASP A 71 10.58 2.69 -5.61
CA ASP A 71 11.06 2.48 -6.97
C ASP A 71 10.82 3.72 -7.85
N ALA A 72 9.69 4.40 -7.68
CA ALA A 72 9.41 5.67 -8.36
C ALA A 72 10.39 6.81 -7.99
N ARG A 73 11.08 6.71 -6.84
CA ARG A 73 12.11 7.67 -6.42
C ARG A 73 13.49 7.32 -6.95
N THR A 74 13.73 6.07 -7.34
CA THR A 74 15.00 5.60 -7.90
C THR A 74 14.88 5.54 -9.42
N LYS A 75 15.94 5.88 -10.16
CA LYS A 75 15.93 5.72 -11.62
C LYS A 75 16.34 4.29 -11.96
N GLY A 76 15.40 3.52 -12.52
CA GLY A 76 15.67 2.19 -13.07
C GLY A 76 15.55 1.05 -12.06
N GLY A 77 14.61 1.15 -11.10
CA GLY A 77 14.37 0.05 -10.19
C GLY A 77 13.62 -1.13 -10.85
N ASP A 78 13.78 -2.30 -10.24
CA ASP A 78 13.29 -3.59 -10.73
C ASP A 78 11.89 -3.94 -10.19
N PHE A 79 11.12 -2.97 -9.68
CA PHE A 79 9.80 -3.20 -9.12
C PHE A 79 8.83 -3.88 -10.10
N GLN A 80 8.78 -3.40 -11.35
CA GLN A 80 7.86 -3.96 -12.36
C GLN A 80 8.19 -5.42 -12.67
N GLU A 81 9.46 -5.75 -12.83
CA GLU A 81 9.92 -7.12 -13.09
C GLU A 81 9.59 -8.05 -11.92
N ARG A 82 9.88 -7.60 -10.69
CA ARG A 82 9.56 -8.34 -9.46
C ARG A 82 8.05 -8.51 -9.27
N LEU A 83 7.25 -7.49 -9.59
CA LEU A 83 5.79 -7.55 -9.50
C LEU A 83 5.21 -8.56 -10.50
N ILE A 84 5.71 -8.59 -11.74
CA ILE A 84 5.30 -9.59 -12.74
C ILE A 84 5.64 -11.00 -12.24
N ALA A 85 6.87 -11.22 -11.77
CA ALA A 85 7.30 -12.51 -11.23
C ALA A 85 6.43 -12.94 -10.05
N LEU A 86 6.10 -12.01 -9.15
CA LEU A 86 5.25 -12.25 -7.99
C LEU A 86 3.80 -12.60 -8.37
N ARG A 87 3.20 -11.85 -9.31
CA ARG A 87 1.86 -12.17 -9.82
C ARG A 87 1.83 -13.54 -10.46
N SER A 88 2.89 -13.92 -11.17
CA SER A 88 3.02 -15.25 -11.79
C SER A 88 3.15 -16.35 -10.73
N LEU A 89 4.01 -16.14 -9.72
CA LEU A 89 4.20 -17.07 -8.59
C LEU A 89 2.92 -17.30 -7.78
N HIS A 90 2.13 -16.24 -7.59
CA HIS A 90 0.90 -16.28 -6.81
C HIS A 90 -0.38 -16.26 -7.67
N ALA A 91 -0.29 -16.57 -8.96
CA ALA A 91 -1.43 -16.60 -9.87
C ALA A 91 -2.54 -17.57 -9.40
N ARG A 92 -2.16 -18.62 -8.67
CA ARG A 92 -3.07 -19.61 -8.06
C ARG A 92 -3.82 -19.09 -6.82
N LYS A 93 -3.55 -17.84 -6.38
CA LYS A 93 -4.20 -17.19 -5.24
C LYS A 93 -5.08 -16.02 -5.74
N PRO A 94 -6.27 -16.27 -6.33
CA PRO A 94 -7.08 -15.24 -6.96
C PRO A 94 -7.46 -14.10 -6.00
N SER A 95 -7.71 -14.39 -4.72
CA SER A 95 -8.00 -13.39 -3.70
C SER A 95 -6.85 -12.42 -3.41
N PHE A 96 -5.61 -12.86 -3.64
CA PHE A 96 -4.43 -12.00 -3.53
C PHE A 96 -4.29 -11.14 -4.79
N ILE A 97 -4.40 -11.76 -5.97
CA ILE A 97 -4.32 -11.07 -7.27
C ILE A 97 -5.40 -9.98 -7.39
N ASP A 98 -6.63 -10.23 -6.95
CA ASP A 98 -7.72 -9.24 -6.92
C ASP A 98 -7.36 -8.02 -6.07
N ARG A 99 -6.70 -8.20 -4.92
CA ARG A 99 -6.27 -7.09 -4.07
C ARG A 99 -5.12 -6.30 -4.69
N VAL A 100 -4.17 -6.98 -5.34
CA VAL A 100 -3.09 -6.32 -6.10
C VAL A 100 -3.68 -5.47 -7.23
N ALA A 101 -4.63 -6.01 -7.99
CA ALA A 101 -5.33 -5.28 -9.05
C ALA A 101 -6.12 -4.07 -8.51
N LYS A 102 -6.81 -4.23 -7.37
CA LYS A 102 -7.52 -3.12 -6.68
C LYS A 102 -6.59 -2.00 -6.23
N ALA A 103 -5.35 -2.33 -5.86
CA ALA A 103 -4.33 -1.35 -5.52
C ALA A 103 -3.72 -0.63 -6.74
N ARG A 104 -4.16 -0.96 -7.96
CA ARG A 104 -3.66 -0.41 -9.23
C ARG A 104 -2.14 -0.60 -9.35
N LEU A 105 -1.71 -1.83 -9.07
CA LEU A 105 -0.35 -2.33 -9.25
C LEU A 105 -0.28 -3.25 -10.47
#